data_AF-A0A7R7X240-F1
#
_entry.id   AF-A0A7R7X240-F1
#
_cell.length_a   1.000
_cell.length_b   1.000
_cell.length_c   1.000
_cell.angle_alpha   90.00
_cell.angle_beta   90.00
_cell.angle_gamma   90.00
#
_symmetry.space_group_name_H-M   'P 1'
#
loop_
_entity.id
_entity.type
_entity.pdbx_description
1 polymer ?
#
loop_
_entity_poly.entity_id
_entity_poly.type
_entity_poly.pdbx_seq_one_letter_code
_entity_poly.pdbx_strand_id
1 'polypeptide(L)'
;MRSRYQDLGLCDLRHIHTGVGMATALLEEATKAFNGGQIKPTVFVFLPTSVDGSGPMFWDKQVLNFAGYELEDGSIVGDPSNVKLTQDIIDLGWAPPRPKTPWDLLPIVAVAENDAPALVEVPDDLRRLFAIQHPDYPGFNALGLRWYQFPALIRLGFDIGGLQYTATPFIEWYMDAEIGVRNLTDTFRFDALSEVVNAIGFVIDAYRAKPEYADIRELEESQTMSSCGGGAAPKPS
;
A
#
# COMPACT_ATOMS: atom_id res chain seq x y z
N MET A 1 4.13 15.59 -1.05
CA MET A 1 3.63 16.84 -1.66
C MET A 1 3.47 17.95 -0.61
N ARG A 2 4.57 18.50 -0.08
CA ARG A 2 4.52 19.39 1.10
C ARG A 2 4.08 20.83 0.82
N SER A 3 3.98 21.21 -0.45
CA SER A 3 3.56 22.56 -0.87
C SER A 3 2.10 22.90 -0.53
N ARG A 4 1.27 21.89 -0.21
CA ARG A 4 -0.16 22.04 0.13
C ARG A 4 -0.44 21.92 1.63
N TYR A 5 0.57 22.10 2.49
CA TYR A 5 0.41 21.93 3.94
C TYR A 5 -0.64 22.86 4.56
N GLN A 6 -0.89 24.03 3.96
CA GLN A 6 -1.90 24.99 4.44
C GLN A 6 -3.33 24.52 4.17
N ASP A 7 -3.53 23.60 3.24
CA ASP A 7 -4.84 23.03 2.90
C ASP A 7 -5.18 21.80 3.76
N LEU A 8 -4.29 21.40 4.68
CA LEU A 8 -4.48 20.26 5.56
C LEU A 8 -5.61 20.54 6.57
N GLY A 9 -6.71 19.82 6.42
CA GLY A 9 -7.78 19.77 7.42
C GLY A 9 -7.36 18.95 8.64
N LEU A 10 -7.88 19.33 9.81
CA LEU A 10 -7.75 18.56 11.04
C LEU A 10 -9.14 18.10 11.49
N CYS A 11 -9.29 16.79 11.68
CA CYS A 11 -10.46 16.18 12.28
C CYS A 11 -10.08 15.66 13.69
N ASP A 12 -10.67 16.28 14.71
CA ASP A 12 -10.38 15.96 16.11
C ASP A 12 -11.28 14.81 16.60
N LEU A 13 -10.67 13.64 16.77
CA LEU A 13 -11.30 12.41 17.23
C LEU A 13 -10.82 11.99 18.62
N ARG A 14 -10.20 12.90 19.40
CA ARG A 14 -9.66 12.62 20.75
C ARG A 14 -10.74 12.27 21.79
N HIS A 15 -12.00 12.50 21.46
CA HIS A 15 -13.15 12.15 22.29
C HIS A 15 -13.60 10.68 22.13
N ILE A 16 -12.93 9.91 21.26
CA ILE A 16 -13.24 8.51 21.00
C ILE A 16 -12.31 7.61 21.80
N HIS A 17 -12.90 6.68 22.55
CA HIS A 17 -12.21 5.88 23.56
C HIS A 17 -12.36 4.35 23.38
N THR A 18 -12.94 3.88 22.27
CA THR A 18 -13.13 2.45 22.00
C THR A 18 -12.57 2.07 20.63
N GLY A 19 -12.05 0.85 20.48
CA GLY A 19 -11.50 0.39 19.20
C GLY A 19 -12.53 0.44 18.07
N VAL A 20 -13.75 -0.03 18.34
CA VAL A 20 -14.86 0.03 17.37
C VAL A 20 -15.18 1.47 16.98
N GLY A 21 -15.23 2.39 17.96
CA GLY A 21 -15.46 3.80 17.72
C GLY A 21 -14.36 4.43 16.86
N MET A 22 -13.09 4.06 17.08
CA MET A 22 -11.96 4.55 16.29
C MET A 22 -12.08 4.15 14.83
N ALA A 23 -12.28 2.86 14.55
CA ALA A 23 -12.37 2.38 13.18
C ALA A 23 -13.62 2.93 12.46
N THR A 24 -14.77 2.96 13.13
CA THR A 24 -16.02 3.49 12.56
C THR A 24 -15.90 4.97 12.23
N ALA A 25 -15.43 5.80 13.17
CA ALA A 25 -15.26 7.23 12.94
C ALA A 25 -14.22 7.52 11.86
N LEU A 26 -13.13 6.75 11.82
CA LEU A 26 -12.14 6.89 10.75
C LEU A 26 -12.75 6.61 9.37
N LEU A 27 -13.52 5.53 9.22
CA LEU A 27 -14.17 5.18 7.95
C LEU A 27 -15.16 6.28 7.51
N GLU A 28 -15.99 6.77 8.44
CA GLU A 28 -16.96 7.85 8.17
C GLU A 28 -16.26 9.15 7.75
N GLU A 29 -15.27 9.59 8.52
CA GLU A 29 -14.58 10.85 8.28
C GLU A 29 -13.64 10.78 7.05
N ALA A 30 -13.00 9.63 6.80
CA ALA A 30 -12.25 9.39 5.58
C ALA A 30 -13.16 9.42 4.33
N THR A 31 -14.39 8.90 4.43
CA THR A 31 -15.38 8.99 3.34
C THR A 31 -15.75 10.43 3.04
N LYS A 32 -15.96 11.25 4.09
CA LYS A 32 -16.22 12.70 3.94
C LYS A 32 -15.03 13.42 3.32
N ALA A 33 -13.81 13.07 3.72
CA ALA A 33 -12.58 13.64 3.18
C ALA A 33 -12.32 13.21 1.72
N PHE A 34 -12.67 11.97 1.35
CA PHE A 34 -12.62 11.48 -0.02
C PHE A 34 -13.52 12.28 -0.96
N ASN A 35 -14.70 12.70 -0.47
CA ASN A 35 -15.56 13.70 -1.13
C ASN A 35 -15.82 13.37 -2.61
N GLY A 36 -16.14 12.10 -2.90
CA GLY A 36 -16.44 11.63 -4.26
C GLY A 36 -15.27 11.76 -5.25
N GLY A 37 -14.03 11.74 -4.77
CA GLY A 37 -12.81 11.90 -5.57
C GLY A 37 -12.22 13.31 -5.54
N GLN A 38 -12.95 14.30 -5.02
CA GLN A 38 -12.42 15.66 -4.79
C GLN A 38 -11.81 15.75 -3.39
N ILE A 39 -10.73 14.97 -3.20
CA ILE A 39 -10.13 14.70 -1.90
C ILE A 39 -9.73 16.00 -1.19
N LYS A 40 -10.15 16.11 0.07
CA LYS A 40 -9.71 17.14 1.02
C LYS A 40 -8.65 16.53 1.94
N PRO A 41 -7.37 16.93 1.83
CA PRO A 41 -6.31 16.40 2.69
C PRO A 41 -6.70 16.61 4.14
N THR A 42 -6.74 15.52 4.91
CA THR A 42 -7.24 15.58 6.29
C THR A 42 -6.40 14.66 7.17
N VAL A 43 -5.95 15.19 8.32
CA VAL A 43 -5.42 14.37 9.41
C VAL A 43 -6.51 14.12 10.43
N PHE A 44 -6.65 12.88 10.87
CA PHE A 44 -7.57 12.45 11.91
C PHE A 44 -6.74 12.20 13.18
N VAL A 45 -7.12 12.80 14.29
CA VAL A 45 -6.29 12.77 15.52
C VAL A 45 -7.07 12.07 16.63
N PHE A 46 -6.62 10.88 17.02
CA PHE A 46 -7.10 10.19 18.21
C PHE A 46 -6.31 10.63 19.45
N LEU A 47 -6.65 10.06 20.61
CA LEU A 47 -5.95 10.36 21.87
C LEU A 47 -4.42 10.19 21.74
N PRO A 48 -3.63 11.03 22.43
CA PRO A 48 -2.23 10.76 22.61
C PRO A 48 -2.03 9.51 23.49
N THR A 49 -0.81 8.98 23.52
CA THR A 49 -0.41 8.00 24.51
C THR A 49 -0.58 8.58 25.91
N SER A 50 -1.02 7.72 26.82
CA SER A 50 -1.11 8.06 28.22
C SER A 50 0.28 7.99 28.88
N VAL A 51 0.35 8.43 30.13
CA VAL A 51 1.62 8.52 30.88
C VAL A 51 2.24 7.15 31.13
N ASP A 52 1.44 6.08 31.13
CA ASP A 52 1.92 4.71 31.31
C ASP A 52 2.47 4.07 30.02
N GLY A 53 2.39 4.78 28.89
CA GLY A 53 2.90 4.36 27.59
C GLY A 53 1.90 3.56 26.75
N SER A 54 0.68 3.34 27.23
CA SER A 54 -0.41 2.80 26.41
C SER A 54 -1.04 3.91 25.54
N GLY A 55 -1.61 3.55 24.40
CA GLY A 55 -2.24 4.51 23.52
C GLY A 55 -2.95 3.85 22.34
N PRO A 56 -3.77 4.63 21.62
CA PRO A 56 -4.49 4.11 20.47
C PRO A 56 -3.53 3.72 19.34
N MET A 57 -3.88 2.65 18.62
CA MET A 57 -3.14 2.20 17.44
C MET A 57 -4.05 1.53 16.41
N PHE A 58 -3.62 1.54 15.15
CA PHE A 58 -4.19 0.73 14.09
C PHE A 58 -3.19 -0.36 13.67
N TRP A 59 -3.70 -1.56 13.34
CA TRP A 59 -2.85 -2.58 12.70
C TRP A 59 -2.68 -2.29 11.20
N ASP A 60 -3.71 -1.70 10.62
CA ASP A 60 -3.81 -1.04 9.34
C ASP A 60 -2.58 -0.21 8.95
N LYS A 61 -1.88 -0.50 7.84
CA LYS A 61 -1.02 0.55 7.25
C LYS A 61 -1.85 1.61 6.53
N GLN A 62 -2.98 1.20 5.94
CA GLN A 62 -3.89 2.05 5.18
C GLN A 62 -5.36 1.79 5.54
N VAL A 63 -6.25 2.78 5.34
CA VAL A 63 -7.71 2.60 5.51
C VAL A 63 -8.22 1.53 4.56
N LEU A 64 -7.81 1.59 3.30
CA LEU A 64 -8.11 0.59 2.28
C LEU A 64 -6.80 -0.13 1.98
N ASN A 65 -6.79 -1.45 2.18
CA ASN A 65 -5.60 -2.26 2.01
C ASN A 65 -5.99 -3.64 1.51
N PHE A 66 -5.25 -4.21 0.56
CA PHE A 66 -5.54 -5.54 0.05
C PHE A 66 -4.97 -6.61 0.97
N ALA A 67 -5.71 -7.71 1.11
CA ALA A 67 -5.24 -8.91 1.78
C ALA A 67 -4.12 -9.58 0.98
N GLY A 68 -3.29 -10.37 1.66
CA GLY A 68 -2.29 -11.26 1.07
C GLY A 68 -2.43 -12.65 1.66
N TYR A 69 -2.57 -13.67 0.82
CA TYR A 69 -2.78 -15.05 1.23
C TYR A 69 -1.67 -15.93 0.68
N GLU A 70 -0.90 -16.55 1.56
CA GLU A 70 0.00 -17.64 1.19
C GLU A 70 -0.82 -18.93 1.00
N LEU A 71 -0.65 -19.60 -0.13
CA LEU A 71 -1.31 -20.85 -0.48
C LEU A 71 -0.44 -22.05 -0.06
N GLU A 72 -1.02 -23.25 -0.11
CA GLU A 72 -0.34 -24.49 0.29
C GLU A 72 0.92 -24.80 -0.55
N ASP A 73 0.97 -24.32 -1.79
CA ASP A 73 2.12 -24.48 -2.70
C ASP A 73 3.19 -23.39 -2.52
N GLY A 74 3.00 -22.47 -1.55
CA GLY A 74 3.89 -21.34 -1.27
C GLY A 74 3.69 -20.13 -2.20
N SER A 75 2.77 -20.20 -3.16
CA SER A 75 2.39 -19.02 -3.95
C SER A 75 1.55 -18.05 -3.12
N ILE A 76 1.55 -16.77 -3.51
CA ILE A 76 0.79 -15.72 -2.82
C ILE A 76 -0.31 -15.18 -3.74
N VAL A 77 -1.52 -15.06 -3.20
CA VAL A 77 -2.65 -14.35 -3.83
C VAL A 77 -2.87 -13.03 -3.10
N GLY A 78 -2.98 -11.93 -3.83
CA GLY A 78 -3.16 -10.59 -3.26
C GLY A 78 -1.84 -9.88 -3.05
N ASP A 79 -1.73 -9.09 -1.98
CA ASP A 79 -0.57 -8.26 -1.71
C ASP A 79 0.43 -8.97 -0.77
N PRO A 80 1.62 -9.39 -1.25
CA PRO A 80 2.62 -10.09 -0.44
C PRO A 80 3.07 -9.30 0.79
N SER A 81 3.03 -7.96 0.73
CA SER A 81 3.44 -7.11 1.85
C SER A 81 2.49 -7.17 3.05
N ASN A 82 1.31 -7.77 2.87
CA ASN A 82 0.26 -7.88 3.87
C ASN A 82 -0.01 -9.33 4.32
N VAL A 83 0.78 -10.33 3.90
CA VAL A 83 0.54 -11.75 4.28
C VAL A 83 0.47 -11.93 5.79
N LYS A 84 1.47 -11.43 6.52
CA LYS A 84 1.51 -11.53 7.98
C LYS A 84 0.31 -10.81 8.64
N LEU A 85 0.04 -9.58 8.21
CA LEU A 85 -1.10 -8.81 8.71
C LEU A 85 -2.44 -9.52 8.44
N THR A 86 -2.60 -10.06 7.24
CA THR A 86 -3.81 -10.79 6.83
C THR A 86 -4.02 -12.00 7.71
N GLN A 87 -2.96 -12.77 7.98
CA GLN A 87 -3.05 -13.92 8.89
C GLN A 87 -3.41 -13.50 10.31
N ASP A 88 -2.79 -12.43 10.84
CA ASP A 88 -3.12 -11.89 12.17
C ASP A 88 -4.59 -11.46 12.28
N ILE A 89 -5.14 -10.88 11.20
CA ILE A 89 -6.55 -10.46 11.13
C ILE A 89 -7.49 -11.68 11.02
N ILE A 90 -7.10 -12.74 10.29
CA ILE A 90 -7.83 -14.02 10.26
C ILE A 90 -7.85 -14.66 11.64
N ASP A 91 -6.70 -14.71 12.32
CA ASP A 91 -6.56 -15.29 13.66
C ASP A 91 -7.37 -14.50 14.71
N LEU A 92 -7.53 -13.19 14.51
CA LEU A 92 -8.42 -12.34 15.31
C LEU A 92 -9.91 -12.66 15.09
N GLY A 93 -10.27 -13.33 13.99
CA GLY A 93 -11.62 -13.79 13.70
C GLY A 93 -12.20 -13.31 12.37
N TRP A 94 -11.40 -12.67 11.50
CA TRP A 94 -11.85 -12.32 10.16
C TRP A 94 -12.09 -13.56 9.29
N ALA A 95 -13.23 -13.58 8.60
CA ALA A 95 -13.55 -14.59 7.62
C ALA A 95 -13.33 -14.01 6.20
N PRO A 96 -12.24 -14.36 5.50
CA PRO A 96 -11.97 -13.82 4.17
C PRO A 96 -13.01 -14.30 3.14
N PRO A 97 -13.23 -13.53 2.06
CA PRO A 97 -14.09 -13.92 0.96
C PRO A 97 -13.73 -15.30 0.38
N ARG A 98 -14.75 -15.97 -0.18
CA ARG A 98 -14.60 -17.25 -0.89
C ARG A 98 -15.25 -17.13 -2.28
N PRO A 99 -14.48 -17.30 -3.38
CA PRO A 99 -13.03 -17.54 -3.43
C PRO A 99 -12.22 -16.32 -2.96
N LYS A 100 -11.00 -16.57 -2.44
CA LYS A 100 -10.01 -15.52 -2.18
C LYS A 100 -9.54 -14.93 -3.50
N THR A 101 -9.40 -13.61 -3.56
CA THR A 101 -8.96 -12.91 -4.78
C THR A 101 -7.79 -11.97 -4.50
N PRO A 102 -7.05 -11.54 -5.54
CA PRO A 102 -5.98 -10.56 -5.36
C PRO A 102 -6.44 -9.19 -4.86
N TRP A 103 -7.75 -8.94 -4.85
CA TRP A 103 -8.35 -7.63 -4.64
C TRP A 103 -9.27 -7.57 -3.42
N ASP A 104 -9.19 -8.58 -2.55
CA ASP A 104 -9.97 -8.60 -1.31
C ASP A 104 -9.44 -7.50 -0.36
N LEU A 105 -10.32 -6.64 0.12
CA LEU A 105 -9.96 -5.59 1.09
C LEU A 105 -9.96 -6.16 2.51
N LEU A 106 -8.94 -5.81 3.28
CA LEU A 106 -8.87 -6.09 4.71
C LEU A 106 -9.88 -5.23 5.49
N PRO A 107 -10.46 -5.74 6.58
CA PRO A 107 -11.12 -4.91 7.58
C PRO A 107 -10.09 -4.06 8.32
N ILE A 108 -10.54 -3.00 8.98
CA ILE A 108 -9.67 -2.20 9.85
C ILE A 108 -9.61 -2.85 11.23
N VAL A 109 -8.39 -3.02 11.75
CA VAL A 109 -8.19 -3.36 13.17
C VAL A 109 -7.67 -2.16 13.94
N ALA A 110 -8.45 -1.74 14.94
CA ALA A 110 -8.13 -0.63 15.84
C ALA A 110 -8.04 -1.12 17.29
N VAL A 111 -7.09 -0.59 18.03
CA VAL A 111 -6.89 -0.85 19.46
C VAL A 111 -6.97 0.50 20.16
N ALA A 112 -7.96 0.68 21.03
CA ALA A 112 -8.01 1.83 21.92
C ALA A 112 -7.18 1.56 23.18
N GLU A 113 -6.93 2.60 23.97
CA GLU A 113 -6.21 2.48 25.24
C GLU A 113 -6.92 1.48 26.17
N ASN A 114 -6.19 0.47 26.64
CA ASN A 114 -6.70 -0.60 27.50
C ASN A 114 -7.89 -1.41 26.92
N ASP A 115 -8.07 -1.38 25.60
CA ASP A 115 -9.14 -2.09 24.90
C ASP A 115 -8.61 -3.31 24.12
N ALA A 116 -9.47 -4.27 23.84
CA ALA A 116 -9.15 -5.38 22.94
C ALA A 116 -9.11 -4.88 21.48
N PRO A 117 -8.38 -5.55 20.58
CA PRO A 117 -8.43 -5.23 19.15
C PRO A 117 -9.85 -5.38 18.61
N ALA A 118 -10.34 -4.31 18.00
CA ALA A 118 -11.65 -4.25 17.36
C ALA A 118 -11.49 -4.36 15.84
N LEU A 119 -12.19 -5.32 15.25
CA LEU A 119 -12.25 -5.53 13.81
C LEU A 119 -13.53 -4.88 13.26
N VAL A 120 -13.37 -3.97 12.29
CA VAL A 120 -14.49 -3.30 11.61
C VAL A 120 -14.33 -3.44 10.10
N GLU A 121 -15.35 -4.00 9.46
CA GLU A 121 -15.40 -4.17 8.01
C GLU A 121 -15.48 -2.83 7.27
N VAL A 122 -14.80 -2.76 6.12
CA VAL A 122 -14.91 -1.60 5.22
C VAL A 122 -16.33 -1.56 4.62
N PRO A 123 -17.04 -0.43 4.69
CA PRO A 123 -18.38 -0.29 4.11
C PRO A 123 -18.40 -0.47 2.59
N ASP A 124 -19.53 -0.93 2.03
CA ASP A 124 -19.64 -1.31 0.62
C ASP A 124 -19.37 -0.16 -0.37
N ASP A 125 -19.69 1.07 0.01
CA ASP A 125 -19.41 2.27 -0.80
C ASP A 125 -17.90 2.55 -0.92
N LEU A 126 -17.11 2.15 0.07
CA LEU A 126 -15.65 2.22 0.05
C LEU A 126 -14.99 1.03 -0.65
N ARG A 127 -15.69 -0.12 -0.75
CA ARG A 127 -15.17 -1.34 -1.37
C ARG A 127 -15.07 -1.30 -2.90
N ARG A 128 -15.61 -0.26 -3.55
CA ARG A 128 -15.50 -0.10 -5.01
C ARG A 128 -14.04 0.03 -5.43
N LEU A 129 -13.63 -0.83 -6.37
CA LEU A 129 -12.31 -0.77 -7.01
C LEU A 129 -12.41 -0.16 -8.40
N PHE A 130 -11.38 0.60 -8.77
CA PHE A 130 -11.19 1.13 -10.12
C PHE A 130 -10.38 0.14 -10.95
N ALA A 131 -10.90 -0.23 -12.12
CA ALA A 131 -10.12 -0.97 -13.10
C ALA A 131 -9.07 -0.04 -13.73
N ILE A 132 -7.83 -0.50 -13.77
CA ILE A 132 -6.75 0.20 -14.47
C ILE A 132 -6.77 -0.33 -15.90
N GLN A 133 -6.93 0.58 -16.85
CA GLN A 133 -7.14 0.25 -18.27
C GLN A 133 -6.25 1.10 -19.15
N HIS A 134 -5.90 0.57 -20.32
CA HIS A 134 -5.19 1.32 -21.35
C HIS A 134 -6.09 1.50 -22.59
N PRO A 135 -6.23 2.73 -23.12
CA PRO A 135 -7.06 2.98 -24.30
C PRO A 135 -6.54 2.28 -25.56
N ASP A 136 -5.22 2.27 -25.75
CA ASP A 136 -4.60 1.78 -26.99
C ASP A 136 -4.09 0.33 -26.93
N TYR A 137 -4.06 -0.30 -25.75
CA TYR A 137 -3.57 -1.67 -25.57
C TYR A 137 -4.65 -2.55 -24.96
N PRO A 138 -5.56 -3.13 -25.76
CA PRO A 138 -6.64 -3.98 -25.26
C PRO A 138 -6.13 -5.20 -24.47
N GLY A 139 -4.95 -5.72 -24.81
CA GLY A 139 -4.29 -6.81 -24.08
C GLY A 139 -4.00 -6.46 -22.61
N PHE A 140 -3.70 -5.19 -22.32
CA PHE A 140 -3.49 -4.71 -20.96
C PHE A 140 -4.75 -4.87 -20.10
N ASN A 141 -5.93 -4.62 -20.67
CA ASN A 141 -7.19 -4.68 -19.93
C ASN A 141 -7.53 -6.12 -19.47
N ALA A 142 -7.00 -7.14 -20.14
CA ALA A 142 -7.18 -8.54 -19.77
C ALA A 142 -6.42 -8.93 -18.50
N LEU A 143 -5.40 -8.13 -18.09
CA LEU A 143 -4.67 -8.34 -16.82
C LEU A 143 -5.55 -8.10 -15.60
N GLY A 144 -6.66 -7.37 -15.76
CA GLY A 144 -7.65 -7.18 -14.68
C GLY A 144 -7.11 -6.42 -13.48
N LEU A 145 -6.08 -5.58 -13.67
CA LEU A 145 -5.46 -4.76 -12.63
C LEU A 145 -6.48 -3.78 -12.04
N ARG A 146 -6.49 -3.67 -10.70
CA ARG A 146 -7.43 -2.83 -9.96
C ARG A 146 -6.71 -2.05 -8.87
N TRP A 147 -7.33 -0.95 -8.44
CA TRP A 147 -6.90 -0.23 -7.25
C TRP A 147 -8.08 0.39 -6.50
N TYR A 148 -7.91 0.64 -5.20
CA TYR A 148 -8.92 1.28 -4.36
C TYR A 148 -8.86 2.81 -4.44
N GLN A 149 -9.85 3.47 -3.84
CA GLN A 149 -10.27 4.81 -4.23
C GLN A 149 -9.37 5.95 -3.76
N PHE A 150 -8.68 5.79 -2.64
CA PHE A 150 -7.81 6.82 -2.06
C PHE A 150 -6.68 6.22 -1.22
N PRO A 151 -5.52 6.89 -1.14
CA PRO A 151 -4.51 6.61 -0.12
C PRO A 151 -4.91 7.26 1.20
N ALA A 152 -4.97 6.47 2.25
CA ALA A 152 -5.03 7.01 3.61
C ALA A 152 -4.17 6.16 4.53
N LEU A 153 -3.04 6.71 4.99
CA LEU A 153 -2.09 6.06 5.89
C LEU A 153 -2.61 6.15 7.33
N ILE A 154 -2.65 5.04 8.07
CA ILE A 154 -3.33 5.01 9.39
C ILE A 154 -2.45 4.58 10.55
N ARG A 155 -1.31 3.94 10.26
CA ARG A 155 -0.27 3.61 11.25
C ARG A 155 0.84 4.65 11.20
N LEU A 156 0.48 5.87 11.57
CA LEU A 156 1.39 7.02 11.69
C LEU A 156 1.14 7.72 13.03
N GLY A 157 2.16 8.45 13.48
CA GLY A 157 2.11 9.25 14.69
C GLY A 157 3.01 10.47 14.62
N PHE A 158 2.83 11.39 15.56
CA PHE A 158 3.67 12.57 15.72
C PHE A 158 3.74 13.01 17.19
N ASP A 159 4.78 13.77 17.52
CA ASP A 159 4.96 14.36 18.84
C ASP A 159 4.74 15.88 18.80
N ILE A 160 3.96 16.42 19.74
CA ILE A 160 3.79 17.87 19.90
C ILE A 160 3.61 18.24 21.37
N GLY A 161 4.34 19.25 21.86
CA GLY A 161 4.17 19.77 23.21
C GLY A 161 4.42 18.74 24.34
N GLY A 162 5.21 17.69 24.07
CA GLY A 162 5.47 16.60 25.02
C GLY A 162 4.43 15.48 25.02
N LEU A 163 3.41 15.55 24.15
CA LEU A 163 2.45 14.47 23.92
C LEU A 163 2.84 13.68 22.67
N GLN A 164 2.68 12.36 22.71
CA GLN A 164 2.89 11.49 21.55
C GLN A 164 1.54 11.02 21.04
N TYR A 165 1.25 11.28 19.78
CA TYR A 165 0.03 10.80 19.13
C TYR A 165 0.40 9.61 18.24
N THR A 166 -0.06 8.40 18.58
CA THR A 166 0.32 7.14 17.89
C THR A 166 -0.69 6.63 16.88
N ALA A 167 -1.88 7.21 16.86
CA ALA A 167 -2.94 6.94 15.89
C ALA A 167 -3.36 8.26 15.25
N THR A 168 -2.64 8.67 14.21
CA THR A 168 -2.93 9.90 13.47
C THR A 168 -3.11 9.62 11.97
N PRO A 169 -4.21 8.97 11.58
CA PRO A 169 -4.48 8.70 10.19
C PRO A 169 -4.48 9.96 9.32
N PHE A 170 -4.08 9.81 8.07
CA PHE A 170 -3.97 10.90 7.12
C PHE A 170 -4.39 10.44 5.73
N ILE A 171 -5.30 11.19 5.11
CA ILE A 171 -5.78 10.98 3.72
C ILE A 171 -5.26 12.09 2.81
N GLU A 172 -4.81 11.70 1.62
CA GLU A 172 -4.46 12.61 0.52
C GLU A 172 -4.80 11.97 -0.84
N TRP A 173 -4.22 12.45 -1.93
CA TRP A 173 -4.35 11.88 -3.26
C TRP A 173 -3.08 11.13 -3.66
N TYR A 174 -3.24 10.11 -4.49
CA TYR A 174 -2.11 9.35 -5.02
C TYR A 174 -1.25 10.21 -5.95
N MET A 175 0.06 9.96 -5.90
CA MET A 175 0.92 10.07 -7.06
C MET A 175 0.86 8.75 -7.84
N ASP A 176 0.74 8.84 -9.16
CA ASP A 176 0.64 7.71 -10.07
C ASP A 176 1.71 6.63 -9.85
N ALA A 177 2.96 7.03 -9.62
CA ALA A 177 4.06 6.11 -9.38
C ALA A 177 3.91 5.27 -8.10
N GLU A 178 3.12 5.71 -7.11
CA GLU A 178 2.81 4.89 -5.93
C GLU A 178 2.05 3.64 -6.34
N ILE A 179 1.07 3.78 -7.24
CA ILE A 179 0.29 2.65 -7.76
C ILE A 179 1.10 1.91 -8.83
N GLY A 180 1.44 2.60 -9.91
CA GLY A 180 1.96 1.99 -11.12
C GLY A 180 3.37 1.42 -10.97
N VAL A 181 4.24 2.06 -10.18
CA VAL A 181 5.62 1.61 -10.01
C VAL A 181 5.74 0.78 -8.74
N ARG A 182 5.40 1.35 -7.58
CA ARG A 182 5.66 0.70 -6.29
C ARG A 182 4.71 -0.45 -6.00
N ASN A 183 3.40 -0.24 -6.16
CA ASN A 183 2.44 -1.26 -5.76
C ASN A 183 2.25 -2.34 -6.83
N LEU A 184 2.12 -1.97 -8.09
CA LEU A 184 1.82 -2.94 -9.15
C LEU A 184 3.06 -3.64 -9.70
N THR A 185 4.22 -2.97 -9.76
CA THR A 185 5.39 -3.53 -10.49
C THR A 185 6.59 -3.93 -9.62
N ASP A 186 6.66 -3.54 -8.34
CA ASP A 186 7.72 -4.06 -7.49
C ASP A 186 7.58 -5.58 -7.34
N THR A 187 8.71 -6.29 -7.41
CA THR A 187 8.78 -7.77 -7.35
C THR A 187 8.36 -8.36 -6.01
N PHE A 188 8.35 -7.55 -4.95
CA PHE A 188 7.87 -7.92 -3.62
C PHE A 188 6.43 -7.45 -3.35
N ARG A 189 5.73 -7.01 -4.39
CA ARG A 189 4.32 -6.59 -4.38
C ARG A 189 3.55 -7.40 -5.43
N PHE A 190 2.79 -6.78 -6.32
CA PHE A 190 2.00 -7.52 -7.32
C PHE A 190 2.82 -8.03 -8.52
N ASP A 191 4.07 -7.57 -8.69
CA ASP A 191 5.00 -8.02 -9.74
C ASP A 191 4.42 -8.10 -11.17
N ALA A 192 3.51 -7.18 -11.52
CA ALA A 192 2.79 -7.22 -12.79
C ALA A 192 3.63 -6.75 -13.99
N LEU A 193 4.89 -6.37 -13.80
CA LEU A 193 5.69 -5.70 -14.84
C LEU A 193 5.88 -6.57 -16.08
N SER A 194 6.24 -7.84 -15.89
CA SER A 194 6.45 -8.77 -17.01
C SER A 194 5.17 -9.02 -17.80
N GLU A 195 4.03 -9.15 -17.10
CA GLU A 195 2.72 -9.32 -17.74
C GLU A 195 2.32 -8.09 -18.53
N VAL A 196 2.53 -6.89 -17.97
CA VAL A 196 2.28 -5.61 -18.65
C VAL A 196 3.14 -5.48 -19.90
N VAL A 197 4.44 -5.74 -19.82
CA VAL A 197 5.38 -5.69 -20.97
C VAL A 197 4.91 -6.60 -22.09
N ASN A 198 4.51 -7.83 -21.77
CA ASN A 198 3.98 -8.78 -22.75
C ASN A 198 2.64 -8.31 -23.33
N ALA A 199 1.74 -7.79 -22.50
CA ALA A 199 0.41 -7.35 -22.91
C ALA A 199 0.42 -6.14 -23.85
N ILE A 200 1.43 -5.27 -23.73
CA ILE A 200 1.62 -4.12 -24.63
C ILE A 200 2.53 -4.43 -25.83
N GLY A 201 3.09 -5.66 -25.90
CA GLY A 201 4.00 -6.07 -26.97
C GLY A 201 5.36 -5.35 -26.94
N PHE A 202 5.81 -4.91 -25.75
CA PHE A 202 7.07 -4.21 -25.62
C PHE A 202 8.24 -5.21 -25.65
N VAL A 203 9.22 -4.95 -26.54
CA VAL A 203 10.41 -5.79 -26.69
C VAL A 203 11.63 -4.99 -26.23
N ILE A 204 12.14 -5.32 -25.04
CA ILE A 204 13.24 -4.58 -24.39
C ILE A 204 14.50 -4.54 -25.26
N ASP A 205 14.83 -5.63 -25.96
CA ASP A 205 16.04 -5.70 -26.80
C ASP A 205 15.95 -4.78 -28.02
N ALA A 206 14.78 -4.71 -28.64
CA ALA A 206 14.53 -3.77 -29.74
C ALA A 206 14.60 -2.32 -29.27
N TYR A 207 14.15 -2.05 -28.03
CA TYR A 207 14.25 -0.73 -27.42
C TYR A 207 15.70 -0.35 -27.11
N ARG A 208 16.45 -1.25 -26.48
CA ARG A 208 17.89 -1.09 -26.19
C ARG A 208 18.70 -0.93 -27.47
N ALA A 209 18.29 -1.55 -28.58
CA ALA A 209 18.97 -1.45 -29.86
C ALA A 209 19.03 -0.02 -30.44
N LYS A 210 18.15 0.90 -30.01
CA LYS A 210 18.05 2.26 -30.57
C LYS A 210 19.33 3.09 -30.37
N PRO A 211 19.74 3.89 -31.37
CA PRO A 211 20.99 4.67 -31.31
C PRO A 211 21.14 5.56 -30.06
N GLU A 212 20.04 6.12 -29.57
CA GLU A 212 19.99 6.98 -28.37
C GLU A 212 20.46 6.28 -27.08
N TYR A 213 20.46 4.94 -27.06
CA TYR A 213 20.93 4.13 -25.94
C TYR A 213 22.30 3.50 -26.19
N ALA A 214 23.05 3.93 -27.21
CA ALA A 214 24.39 3.41 -27.48
C ALA A 214 25.34 3.60 -26.28
N ASP A 215 25.40 4.82 -25.72
CA ASP A 215 26.30 5.14 -24.60
C ASP A 215 25.98 4.35 -23.32
N ILE A 216 24.68 4.10 -23.06
CA ILE A 216 24.24 3.31 -21.90
C ILE A 216 24.64 1.83 -22.06
N ARG A 217 24.54 1.28 -23.28
CA ARG A 217 24.96 -0.09 -23.57
C ARG A 217 26.46 -0.28 -23.39
N GLU A 218 27.27 0.65 -23.88
CA GLU A 218 28.73 0.61 -23.69
C GLU A 218 29.10 0.64 -22.19
N LEU A 219 28.40 1.44 -21.39
CA LEU A 219 28.58 1.48 -19.94
C LEU A 219 28.20 0.16 -19.26
N GLU A 220 27.05 -0.42 -19.58
CA GLU A 220 26.60 -1.71 -19.02
C GLU A 220 27.53 -2.87 -19.40
N GLU A 221 27.98 -2.93 -20.67
CA GLU A 221 28.94 -3.93 -21.14
C GLU A 221 30.29 -3.81 -20.43
N SER A 222 30.77 -2.58 -20.19
CA SER A 222 32.02 -2.34 -19.46
C SER A 222 31.94 -2.74 -17.98
N GLN A 223 30.78 -2.55 -17.33
CA GLN A 223 30.52 -2.97 -15.95
C GLN A 223 30.42 -4.50 -15.84
N THR A 224 29.74 -5.13 -16.81
CA THR A 224 29.61 -6.59 -16.87
C THR A 224 30.98 -7.24 -17.07
N MET A 225 31.80 -6.71 -17.97
CA MET A 225 33.19 -7.15 -18.20
C MET A 225 34.10 -6.98 -16.97
N SER A 226 33.95 -5.88 -16.22
CA SER A 226 34.67 -5.69 -14.95
C SER A 226 34.25 -6.71 -13.87
N SER A 227 32.97 -7.09 -13.82
CA SER A 227 32.47 -8.06 -12.84
C SER A 227 32.91 -9.51 -13.12
N CYS A 228 33.17 -9.87 -14.38
CA CYS A 228 33.63 -11.20 -14.78
C CYS A 228 35.17 -11.40 -14.71
N GLY A 229 35.95 -10.33 -14.49
CA GLY A 229 37.43 -10.40 -14.47
C GLY A 229 38.08 -10.79 -13.13
N GLY A 230 37.30 -10.96 -12.06
CA GLY A 230 37.80 -11.13 -10.69
C GLY A 230 37.94 -12.59 -10.22
N GLY A 231 38.55 -13.48 -11.00
CA GLY A 231 38.60 -14.90 -10.67
C GLY A 231 39.77 -15.68 -11.25
N ALA A 232 41.01 -15.25 -11.00
CA ALA A 232 42.18 -16.10 -11.23
C ALA A 232 42.89 -16.36 -9.88
N ALA A 233 42.69 -17.56 -9.32
CA ALA A 233 43.41 -18.03 -8.14
C ALA A 233 44.90 -18.27 -8.49
N PRO A 234 45.86 -17.90 -7.61
CA PRO A 234 47.27 -18.15 -7.88
C PRO A 234 47.60 -19.64 -7.72
N LYS A 235 48.35 -20.20 -8.68
CA LYS A 235 48.89 -21.56 -8.60
C LYS A 235 49.88 -21.68 -7.43
N PRO A 236 49.82 -22.73 -6.61
CA PRO A 236 50.77 -22.93 -5.54
C PRO A 236 52.13 -23.39 -6.10
N SER A 237 53.20 -22.81 -5.54
CA SER A 237 54.60 -23.24 -5.68
C SER A 237 54.93 -24.40 -4.75
#